data_AF-L9X0H8-F1
#
_entry.id   AF-L9X0H8-F1
#
_cell.length_a   1.000
_cell.length_b   1.000
_cell.length_c   1.000
_cell.angle_alpha   90.00
_cell.angle_beta   90.00
_cell.angle_gamma   90.00
#
_symmetry.space_group_name_H-M   'P 1'
#
loop_
_entity.id
_entity.type
_entity.pdbx_description
1 polymer ?
#
loop_
_entity_poly.entity_id
_entity_poly.type
_entity_poly.pdbx_seq_one_letter_code
_entity_poly.pdbx_strand_id
1 'polypeptide(L)'
;MEEVIRARGHEHVSAAHASTFEVTTDDYLTPAGDCILAIDADRAPADFDPEFVEACRDEAATITVEIEADGRRESVEGRGDPDLEFTNERSAVGRTSDYVDDRTIVVGAELAAEGFDRELVDALAEGAEATVTLTVE
;
A
#
# COMPACT_ATOMS: atom_id res chain seq x y z
N MET A 1 2.66 -15.50 -4.62
CA MET A 1 1.24 -15.23 -5.01
C MET A 1 1.07 -13.73 -5.14
N GLU A 2 0.04 -13.23 -5.84
CA GLU A 2 -0.14 -11.79 -6.00
C GLU A 2 -1.59 -11.33 -5.87
N GLU A 3 -1.77 -10.12 -5.36
CA GLU A 3 -3.03 -9.38 -5.33
C GLU A 3 -2.84 -8.02 -6.00
N VAL A 4 -3.84 -7.59 -6.77
CA VAL A 4 -3.79 -6.33 -7.53
C VAL A 4 -4.94 -5.44 -7.13
N ILE A 5 -4.63 -4.20 -6.75
CA ILE A 5 -5.57 -3.11 -6.49
C ILE A 5 -5.45 -2.10 -7.63
N ARG A 6 -6.59 -1.66 -8.18
CA ARG A 6 -6.66 -0.51 -9.09
C ARG A 6 -7.20 0.68 -8.32
N ALA A 7 -6.50 1.80 -8.42
CA ALA A 7 -6.83 3.01 -7.69
C ALA A 7 -6.49 4.23 -8.56
N ARG A 8 -6.56 5.42 -7.98
CA ARG A 8 -6.07 6.64 -8.62
C ARG A 8 -5.44 7.58 -7.60
N GLY A 9 -4.55 8.43 -8.09
CA GLY A 9 -4.00 9.51 -7.31
C GLY A 9 -5.03 10.62 -7.00
N HIS A 10 -4.60 11.63 -6.26
CA HIS A 10 -5.42 12.78 -5.86
C HIS A 10 -4.56 14.02 -5.63
N GLU A 11 -5.12 15.22 -5.82
CA GLU A 11 -4.43 16.52 -5.64
C GLU A 11 -3.81 16.78 -4.25
N HIS A 12 -4.11 15.92 -3.27
CA HIS A 12 -3.63 16.01 -1.90
C HIS A 12 -2.60 14.91 -1.56
N VAL A 13 -2.22 14.07 -2.52
CA VAL A 13 -1.14 13.11 -2.34
C VAL A 13 0.17 13.89 -2.13
N SER A 14 0.67 13.88 -0.90
CA SER A 14 1.94 14.52 -0.54
C SER A 14 3.08 13.51 -0.35
N ALA A 15 2.72 12.30 0.08
CA ALA A 15 3.64 11.22 0.45
C ALA A 15 4.73 11.73 1.41
N ALA A 16 4.32 12.27 2.56
CA ALA A 16 5.24 12.88 3.53
C ALA A 16 5.32 12.10 4.86
N HIS A 17 4.52 11.05 5.03
CA HIS A 17 4.55 10.27 6.26
C HIS A 17 5.83 9.43 6.37
N ALA A 18 6.46 9.46 7.55
CA ALA A 18 7.79 8.89 7.78
C ALA A 18 7.80 7.41 8.20
N SER A 19 6.64 6.80 8.42
CA SER A 19 6.58 5.40 8.89
C SER A 19 5.52 4.52 8.24
N THR A 20 4.68 5.09 7.37
CA THR A 20 3.65 4.32 6.66
C THR A 20 3.43 4.86 5.26
N PHE A 21 2.84 4.01 4.42
CA PHE A 21 2.16 4.39 3.19
C PHE A 21 0.80 3.69 3.13
N GLU A 22 -0.16 4.26 2.41
CA GLU A 22 -1.54 3.78 2.38
C GLU A 22 -2.17 3.88 1.00
N VAL A 23 -3.00 2.90 0.66
CA VAL A 23 -3.95 2.91 -0.45
C VAL A 23 -5.35 2.67 0.13
N THR A 24 -6.35 3.43 -0.30
CA THR A 24 -7.68 3.40 0.30
C THR A 24 -8.81 3.35 -0.72
N THR A 25 -9.93 2.70 -0.35
CA THR A 25 -11.18 2.71 -1.10
C THR A 25 -11.97 4.01 -0.94
N ASP A 26 -11.62 4.86 0.04
CA ASP A 26 -12.26 6.16 0.20
C ASP A 26 -12.04 7.00 -1.08
N ASP A 27 -13.06 7.75 -1.51
CA ASP A 27 -13.05 8.55 -2.75
C ASP A 27 -12.54 9.99 -2.54
N TYR A 28 -12.02 10.28 -1.35
CA TYR A 28 -11.54 11.59 -0.94
C TYR A 28 -10.21 11.47 -0.21
N LEU A 29 -9.39 12.52 -0.33
CA LEU A 29 -8.19 12.71 0.47
C LEU A 29 -8.14 14.14 0.98
N THR A 30 -7.73 14.32 2.24
CA THR A 30 -7.46 15.65 2.80
C THR A 30 -5.96 15.89 2.88
N PRO A 31 -5.48 17.15 2.96
CA PRO A 31 -4.05 17.44 3.12
C PRO A 31 -3.39 16.85 4.37
N ALA A 32 -4.19 16.38 5.34
CA ALA A 32 -3.70 15.72 6.54
C ALA A 32 -3.39 14.22 6.33
N GLY A 33 -3.86 13.61 5.24
CA GLY A 33 -3.60 12.21 4.91
C GLY A 33 -2.27 12.03 4.19
N ASP A 34 -1.17 12.40 4.83
CA ASP A 34 0.16 12.44 4.21
C ASP A 34 0.81 11.06 3.97
N CYS A 35 0.20 9.98 4.45
CA CYS A 35 0.57 8.60 4.13
C CYS A 35 -0.14 8.04 2.89
N ILE A 36 -1.24 8.65 2.43
CA ILE A 36 -2.07 8.10 1.36
C ILE A 36 -1.45 8.42 -0.01
N LEU A 37 -1.20 7.37 -0.80
CA LEU A 37 -0.63 7.44 -2.15
C LEU A 37 -1.70 7.34 -3.23
N ALA A 38 -2.78 6.60 -2.98
CA ALA A 38 -3.89 6.43 -3.93
C ALA A 38 -5.22 6.23 -3.20
N ILE A 39 -6.30 6.68 -3.83
CA ILE A 39 -7.69 6.64 -3.38
C ILE A 39 -8.57 5.92 -4.42
N ASP A 40 -9.86 5.75 -4.11
CA ASP A 40 -10.85 5.13 -5.00
C ASP A 40 -10.38 3.73 -5.46
N ALA A 41 -9.76 2.99 -4.54
CA ALA A 41 -9.35 1.62 -4.75
C ALA A 41 -10.55 0.71 -5.04
N ASP A 42 -10.42 -0.17 -6.03
CA ASP A 42 -11.48 -1.08 -6.47
C ASP A 42 -11.73 -2.26 -5.51
N ARG A 43 -10.82 -2.48 -4.56
CA ARG A 43 -10.89 -3.51 -3.52
C ARG A 43 -10.03 -3.16 -2.30
N ALA A 44 -10.32 -3.80 -1.19
CA ALA A 44 -9.60 -3.66 0.08
C ALA A 44 -8.92 -4.97 0.49
N PRO A 45 -8.05 -4.97 1.54
CA PRO A 45 -7.44 -6.20 2.07
C PRO A 45 -8.44 -7.33 2.37
N ALA A 46 -9.64 -6.99 2.85
CA ALA A 46 -10.71 -7.96 3.14
C ALA A 46 -11.19 -8.76 1.91
N ASP A 47 -10.91 -8.29 0.69
CA ASP A 47 -11.27 -8.94 -0.57
C ASP A 47 -10.17 -9.88 -1.11
N PHE A 48 -9.02 -9.98 -0.44
CA PHE A 48 -7.89 -10.78 -0.91
C PHE A 48 -8.13 -12.28 -0.77
N ASP A 49 -7.48 -13.06 -1.62
CA ASP A 49 -7.58 -14.51 -1.61
C ASP A 49 -7.09 -15.05 -0.25
N PRO A 50 -7.86 -15.94 0.42
CA PRO A 50 -7.43 -16.51 1.69
C PRO A 50 -6.09 -17.23 1.65
N GLU A 51 -5.69 -17.83 0.52
CA GLU A 51 -4.38 -18.45 0.36
C GLU A 51 -3.26 -17.40 0.30
N PHE A 52 -3.51 -16.23 -0.30
CA PHE A 52 -2.59 -15.10 -0.27
C PHE A 52 -2.41 -14.58 1.17
N VAL A 53 -3.52 -14.35 1.88
CA VAL A 53 -3.50 -13.90 3.28
C VAL A 53 -2.73 -14.87 4.17
N GLU A 54 -2.94 -16.18 4.00
CA GLU A 54 -2.23 -17.18 4.79
C GLU A 54 -0.72 -17.19 4.51
N ALA A 55 -0.28 -16.96 3.28
CA ALA A 55 1.15 -16.84 2.99
C ALA A 55 1.79 -15.58 3.58
N CYS A 56 1.06 -14.47 3.63
CA CYS A 56 1.55 -13.25 4.28
C CYS A 56 1.75 -13.40 5.79
N ARG A 57 1.20 -14.44 6.43
CA ARG A 57 1.36 -14.70 7.87
C ARG A 57 2.66 -15.40 8.25
N ASP A 58 3.47 -15.80 7.28
CA ASP A 58 4.81 -16.34 7.57
C ASP A 58 5.78 -15.19 7.85
N GLU A 59 6.41 -15.17 9.03
CA GLU A 59 7.44 -14.19 9.40
C GLU A 59 8.67 -14.20 8.47
N ALA A 60 8.89 -15.32 7.76
CA ALA A 60 9.96 -15.48 6.79
C ALA A 60 9.55 -15.11 5.36
N ALA A 61 8.26 -14.83 5.10
CA ALA A 61 7.79 -14.44 3.78
C ALA A 61 8.24 -13.01 3.45
N THR A 62 8.68 -12.81 2.20
CA THR A 62 8.93 -11.48 1.66
C THR A 62 7.63 -10.98 1.04
N ILE A 63 7.23 -9.76 1.40
CA ILE A 63 6.09 -9.08 0.78
C ILE A 63 6.63 -7.87 0.03
N THR A 64 6.41 -7.83 -1.28
CA THR A 64 6.74 -6.70 -2.15
C THR A 64 5.47 -5.96 -2.52
N VAL A 65 5.40 -4.66 -2.21
CA VAL A 65 4.34 -3.78 -2.68
C VAL A 65 4.89 -2.90 -3.77
N GLU A 66 4.25 -2.90 -4.92
CA GLU A 66 4.68 -2.13 -6.08
C GLU A 66 3.57 -1.22 -6.57
N ILE A 67 3.91 0.02 -6.89
CA ILE A 67 2.99 1.04 -7.37
C ILE A 67 3.44 1.49 -8.75
N GLU A 68 2.52 1.42 -9.71
CA GLU A 68 2.71 1.92 -11.07
C GLU A 68 1.69 3.02 -11.39
N ALA A 69 2.16 4.18 -11.85
CA ALA A 69 1.33 5.31 -12.30
C ALA A 69 2.04 6.11 -13.39
N ASP A 70 1.34 6.44 -14.48
CA ASP A 70 1.86 7.20 -15.63
C ASP A 70 3.24 6.70 -16.16
N GLY A 71 3.42 5.38 -16.21
CA GLY A 71 4.68 4.76 -16.65
C GLY A 71 5.84 4.85 -15.65
N ARG A 72 5.61 5.42 -14.46
CA ARG A 72 6.49 5.36 -13.29
C ARG A 72 6.17 4.11 -12.49
N ARG A 73 7.19 3.47 -11.93
CA ARG A 73 7.05 2.23 -11.16
C ARG A 73 8.07 2.21 -10.04
N GLU A 74 7.62 1.87 -8.85
CA GLU A 74 8.48 1.71 -7.68
C GLU A 74 7.94 0.60 -6.78
N SER A 75 8.87 -0.13 -6.17
CA SER A 75 8.58 -1.23 -5.26
C SER A 75 9.20 -0.98 -3.90
N VAL A 76 8.51 -1.44 -2.86
CA VAL A 76 9.00 -1.50 -1.49
C VAL A 76 8.88 -2.93 -0.98
N GLU A 77 9.98 -3.47 -0.48
CA GLU A 77 9.96 -4.78 0.18
C GLU A 77 9.73 -4.61 1.68
N GLY A 78 9.07 -5.60 2.27
CA GLY A 78 8.99 -5.82 3.70
C GLY A 78 8.76 -7.31 3.94
N ARG A 79 8.19 -7.65 5.09
CA ARG A 79 7.97 -9.03 5.47
C ARG A 79 6.56 -9.31 5.96
N GLY A 80 6.21 -10.59 5.93
CA GLY A 80 5.02 -11.11 6.60
C GLY A 80 5.10 -11.03 8.12
N ASP A 81 3.96 -11.25 8.76
CA ASP A 81 3.86 -11.35 10.22
C ASP A 81 2.65 -12.24 10.59
N PRO A 82 2.78 -13.17 11.56
CA PRO A 82 1.68 -14.04 11.99
C PRO A 82 0.40 -13.30 12.41
N ASP A 83 0.51 -12.04 12.84
CA ASP A 83 -0.61 -11.22 13.25
C ASP A 83 -1.28 -10.49 12.07
N LEU A 84 -0.80 -10.60 10.83
CA LEU A 84 -1.45 -9.94 9.67
C LEU A 84 -2.84 -10.54 9.41
N GLU A 85 -3.86 -9.70 9.55
CA GLU A 85 -5.26 -10.14 9.46
C GLU A 85 -5.88 -9.93 8.06
N PHE A 86 -5.50 -8.86 7.36
CA PHE A 86 -6.11 -8.44 6.09
C PHE A 86 -7.64 -8.34 6.14
N THR A 87 -8.19 -7.86 7.27
CA THR A 87 -9.65 -7.80 7.50
C THR A 87 -10.26 -6.42 7.25
N ASN A 88 -9.44 -5.40 7.02
CA ASN A 88 -9.96 -4.06 6.79
C ASN A 88 -10.64 -3.93 5.42
N GLU A 89 -11.84 -3.35 5.43
CA GLU A 89 -12.70 -3.16 4.25
C GLU A 89 -12.43 -1.84 3.52
N ARG A 90 -11.34 -1.12 3.85
CA ARG A 90 -11.05 0.22 3.32
C ARG A 90 -9.59 0.52 3.00
N SER A 91 -8.70 0.28 3.94
CA SER A 91 -7.32 0.78 3.90
C SER A 91 -6.32 -0.36 3.89
N ALA A 92 -5.38 -0.30 2.94
CA ALA A 92 -4.20 -1.13 2.86
C ALA A 92 -2.98 -0.30 3.26
N VAL A 93 -2.37 -0.60 4.40
CA VAL A 93 -1.28 0.18 5.01
C VAL A 93 0.01 -0.63 5.07
N GLY A 94 1.06 -0.14 4.43
CA GLY A 94 2.42 -0.63 4.62
C GLY A 94 3.13 0.15 5.72
N ARG A 95 3.99 -0.53 6.50
CA ARG A 95 4.62 0.04 7.70
C ARG A 95 6.10 -0.26 7.73
N THR A 96 6.91 0.71 8.14
CA THR A 96 8.34 0.50 8.42
C THR A 96 8.58 -0.13 9.80
N SER A 97 7.59 -0.07 10.69
CA SER A 97 7.63 -0.71 12.01
C SER A 97 7.04 -2.13 11.97
N ASP A 98 7.17 -2.84 13.09
CA ASP A 98 6.56 -4.17 13.33
C ASP A 98 5.14 -4.07 13.92
N TYR A 99 4.52 -2.88 13.88
CA TYR A 99 3.17 -2.71 14.43
C TYR A 99 2.13 -3.28 13.46
N VAL A 100 1.23 -4.12 13.97
CA VAL A 100 0.12 -4.69 13.19
C VAL A 100 -1.22 -4.16 13.69
N ASP A 101 -2.06 -3.73 12.75
CA ASP A 101 -3.50 -3.56 12.93
C ASP A 101 -4.24 -4.17 11.72
N ASP A 102 -5.57 -4.07 11.73
CA ASP A 102 -6.45 -4.63 10.71
C ASP A 102 -6.16 -4.12 9.28
N ARG A 103 -5.51 -2.96 9.16
CA ARG A 103 -5.15 -2.31 7.89
C ARG A 103 -3.78 -2.74 7.36
N THR A 104 -2.95 -3.36 8.20
CA THR A 104 -1.56 -3.66 7.82
C THR A 104 -1.51 -4.73 6.73
N ILE A 105 -0.79 -4.43 5.64
CA ILE A 105 -0.52 -5.37 4.53
C ILE A 105 0.94 -5.82 4.46
N VAL A 106 1.86 -5.06 5.08
CA VAL A 106 3.29 -5.37 5.17
C VAL A 106 3.91 -4.63 6.35
N VAL A 107 4.81 -5.30 7.07
CA VAL A 107 5.63 -4.72 8.15
C VAL A 107 7.10 -4.70 7.78
N GLY A 108 7.90 -3.89 8.48
CA GLY A 108 9.34 -3.78 8.23
C GLY A 108 9.67 -3.32 6.80
N ALA A 109 8.80 -2.54 6.20
CA ALA A 109 8.98 -1.99 4.86
C ALA A 109 10.27 -1.15 4.76
N GLU A 110 11.00 -1.27 3.65
CA GLU A 110 12.24 -0.53 3.40
C GLU A 110 12.06 0.99 3.39
N LEU A 111 10.86 1.46 3.01
CA LEU A 111 10.50 2.86 2.96
C LEU A 111 9.05 3.10 3.39
N ALA A 112 8.80 4.32 3.88
CA ALA A 112 7.48 4.88 4.11
C ALA A 112 7.06 5.76 2.91
N ALA A 113 5.91 6.44 3.01
CA ALA A 113 5.43 7.35 1.98
C ALA A 113 6.50 8.38 1.54
N GLU A 114 7.28 8.94 2.49
CA GLU A 114 8.34 9.92 2.18
C GLU A 114 9.50 9.38 1.33
N GLY A 115 9.64 8.06 1.25
CA GLY A 115 10.74 7.42 0.53
C GLY A 115 10.45 7.12 -0.94
N PHE A 116 9.19 7.22 -1.38
CA PHE A 116 8.84 7.01 -2.78
C PHE A 116 9.40 8.12 -3.69
N ASP A 117 9.79 7.73 -4.90
CA ASP A 117 10.30 8.58 -5.96
C ASP A 117 9.37 9.76 -6.24
N ARG A 118 9.98 10.93 -6.38
CA ARG A 118 9.20 12.16 -6.49
C ARG A 118 8.44 12.28 -7.79
N GLU A 119 8.92 11.70 -8.88
CA GLU A 119 8.19 11.72 -10.14
C GLU A 119 6.96 10.78 -10.09
N LEU A 120 7.04 9.67 -9.36
CA LEU A 120 5.87 8.81 -9.11
C LEU A 120 4.82 9.54 -8.26
N VAL A 121 5.24 10.16 -7.15
CA VAL A 121 4.31 10.87 -6.27
C VAL A 121 3.69 12.07 -6.98
N ASP A 122 4.45 12.79 -7.82
CA ASP A 122 3.91 13.92 -8.59
C ASP A 122 2.85 13.44 -9.61
N ALA A 123 3.06 12.29 -10.26
CA ALA A 123 2.03 11.69 -11.13
C ALA A 123 0.76 11.31 -10.36
N LEU A 124 0.90 10.75 -9.15
CA LEU A 124 -0.23 10.49 -8.27
C LEU A 124 -0.92 11.80 -7.81
N ALA A 125 -0.16 12.85 -7.51
CA ALA A 125 -0.72 14.16 -7.17
C ALA A 125 -1.51 14.78 -8.33
N GLU A 126 -1.12 14.51 -9.57
CA GLU A 126 -1.86 14.90 -10.79
C GLU A 126 -3.12 14.04 -11.05
N GLY A 127 -3.34 13.01 -10.22
CA GLY A 127 -4.55 12.18 -10.26
C GLY A 127 -4.47 11.01 -11.24
N ALA A 128 -3.26 10.57 -11.61
CA ALA A 128 -3.02 9.43 -12.50
C ALA A 128 -3.69 8.15 -11.99
N GLU A 129 -4.08 7.27 -12.92
CA GLU A 129 -4.48 5.90 -12.58
C GLU A 129 -3.28 5.16 -11.97
N ALA A 130 -3.54 4.40 -10.90
CA ALA A 130 -2.54 3.65 -10.17
C ALA A 130 -2.88 2.16 -10.18
N THR A 131 -1.88 1.32 -10.45
CA THR A 131 -1.96 -0.13 -10.20
C THR A 131 -1.02 -0.46 -9.05
N VAL A 132 -1.57 -1.10 -8.02
CA VAL A 132 -0.80 -1.52 -6.84
C VAL A 132 -0.79 -3.05 -6.81
N THR A 133 0.40 -3.64 -6.90
CA THR A 133 0.59 -5.09 -6.89
C THR A 133 1.27 -5.49 -5.59
N LEU A 134 0.64 -6.39 -4.83
CA LEU A 134 1.24 -7.01 -3.66
C LEU A 134 1.67 -8.42 -4.05
N THR A 135 2.94 -8.74 -3.90
CA THR A 135 3.48 -10.10 -4.14
C THR A 135 4.00 -10.68 -2.84
N VAL A 136 3.72 -11.96 -2.58
CA VAL A 136 4.28 -12.73 -1.46
C VAL A 136 5.07 -13.93 -1.98
N GLU A 137 6.29 -14.10 -1.47
CA GLU A 137 7.24 -15.18 -1.81
C GLU A 137 7.68 -15.99 -0.58
#